data_AF-A0A078BQ72-F1
#
_entry.id   AF-A0A078BQ72-F1
#
_cell.length_a   1.000
_cell.length_b   1.000
_cell.length_c   1.000
_cell.angle_alpha   90.00
_cell.angle_beta   90.00
_cell.angle_gamma   90.00
#
_symmetry.space_group_name_H-M   'P 1'
#
loop_
_entity.id
_entity.type
_entity.pdbx_description
1 polymer ?
#
loop_
_entity_poly.entity_id
_entity_poly.type
_entity_poly.pdbx_seq_one_letter_code
_entity_poly.pdbx_strand_id
1 'polypeptide(L)'
;MAKPNPLSLGLNQARRPIPAAAVPVADAKNVPAVANRVAPRVAPSREGRVLVGGHFAPEVQTALKILAAKERSSIQALLAEGINAVFARRHEPQIAALSAVNGEA
;
A
#
# COMPACT_ATOMS: atom_id res chain seq x y z
N MET A 1 -27.12 -39.89 25.60
CA MET A 1 -25.71 -39.44 25.52
C MET A 1 -25.62 -38.32 24.47
N ALA A 2 -25.35 -37.09 24.88
CA ALA A 2 -25.31 -35.93 23.98
C ALA A 2 -23.96 -35.86 23.25
N LYS A 3 -23.98 -35.72 21.92
CA LYS A 3 -22.80 -35.64 21.07
C LYS A 3 -22.07 -34.31 21.35
N PRO A 4 -20.73 -34.29 21.44
CA PRO A 4 -20.00 -33.06 21.73
C PRO A 4 -20.18 -32.02 20.61
N ASN A 5 -20.36 -30.76 20.99
CA ASN A 5 -20.63 -29.64 20.10
C ASN A 5 -19.41 -29.34 19.21
N PRO A 6 -19.56 -29.27 17.87
CA PRO A 6 -18.45 -29.01 16.94
C PRO A 6 -17.77 -27.64 17.15
N LEU A 7 -18.48 -26.66 17.72
CA LEU A 7 -17.91 -25.34 18.04
C LEU A 7 -16.92 -25.41 19.21
N SER A 8 -17.09 -26.36 20.15
CA SER A 8 -16.16 -26.57 21.25
C SER A 8 -14.80 -27.12 20.78
N LEU A 9 -14.77 -27.83 19.64
CA LEU A 9 -13.53 -28.33 19.05
C LEU A 9 -12.68 -27.19 18.45
N GLY A 10 -13.31 -26.17 17.84
CA GLY A 10 -12.60 -25.01 17.30
C GLY A 10 -12.00 -24.12 18.39
N LEU A 11 -12.72 -23.88 19.49
CA LEU A 11 -12.24 -23.02 20.59
C LEU A 11 -11.01 -23.59 21.30
N ASN A 12 -10.93 -24.91 21.44
CA ASN A 12 -9.78 -25.59 22.06
C ASN A 12 -8.52 -25.56 21.18
N GLN A 13 -8.66 -25.40 19.87
CA GLN A 13 -7.51 -25.24 18.96
C GLN A 13 -6.91 -23.83 19.08
N ALA A 14 -7.74 -22.80 19.23
CA ALA A 14 -7.30 -21.42 19.42
C ALA A 14 -6.67 -21.16 20.81
N ARG A 15 -6.99 -21.99 21.81
CA ARG A 15 -6.42 -21.91 23.17
C ARG A 15 -5.13 -22.71 23.37
N ARG A 16 -4.60 -23.38 22.35
CA ARG A 16 -3.29 -24.04 22.48
C ARG A 16 -2.22 -22.97 22.71
N PRO A 17 -1.47 -23.03 23.83
CA PRO A 17 -0.33 -22.16 24.02
C PRO A 17 0.68 -22.46 22.91
N ILE A 18 1.06 -21.42 22.17
CA ILE A 18 2.15 -21.48 21.19
C ILE A 18 3.39 -21.93 21.98
N PRO A 19 4.03 -23.06 21.64
CA PRO A 19 5.29 -23.40 22.28
C PRO A 19 6.27 -22.26 21.99
N ALA A 20 6.86 -21.70 23.06
CA ALA A 20 7.93 -20.73 22.97
C ALA A 20 9.13 -21.40 22.27
N ALA A 21 9.12 -21.37 20.94
CA ALA A 21 10.25 -21.75 20.13
C ALA A 21 11.35 -20.73 20.41
N ALA A 22 12.43 -21.23 20.99
CA ALA A 22 13.73 -20.61 21.19
C ALA A 22 13.99 -19.47 20.20
N VAL A 23 14.22 -18.28 20.75
CA VAL A 23 14.88 -17.17 20.05
C VAL A 23 16.26 -17.65 19.58
N PRO A 24 16.57 -17.73 18.27
CA PRO A 24 17.94 -17.87 17.85
C PRO A 24 18.60 -16.50 18.01
N VAL A 25 19.52 -16.42 18.96
CA VAL A 25 20.43 -15.28 19.12
C VAL A 25 21.20 -15.11 17.81
N ALA A 26 21.24 -13.87 17.33
CA ALA A 26 21.83 -13.50 16.06
C ALA A 26 23.34 -13.81 16.01
N ASP A 27 23.72 -14.82 15.23
CA ASP A 27 25.07 -14.99 14.70
C ASP A 27 25.15 -14.28 13.33
N ALA A 28 25.73 -13.08 13.35
CA ALA A 28 25.84 -12.16 12.21
C ALA A 28 26.92 -12.57 11.18
N LYS A 29 27.00 -13.86 10.80
CA LYS A 29 27.92 -14.35 9.76
C LYS A 29 27.34 -15.52 8.97
N ASN A 30 26.20 -15.31 8.31
CA ASN A 30 25.84 -16.10 7.13
C ASN A 30 24.84 -15.34 6.26
N VAL A 31 25.34 -14.57 5.28
CA VAL A 31 24.51 -14.02 4.21
C VAL A 31 24.41 -15.13 3.16
N PRO A 32 23.25 -15.81 2.98
CA PRO A 32 23.11 -16.70 1.86
C PRO A 32 23.15 -15.87 0.57
N ALA A 33 23.93 -16.38 -0.38
CA ALA A 33 24.20 -15.79 -1.68
C ALA A 33 22.93 -15.22 -2.33
N VAL A 34 23.07 -14.02 -2.89
CA VAL A 34 22.03 -13.30 -3.62
C VAL A 34 21.50 -14.20 -4.74
N ALA A 35 20.38 -14.87 -4.45
CA ALA A 35 19.56 -15.47 -5.49
C ALA A 35 19.22 -14.36 -6.47
N ASN A 36 19.63 -14.58 -7.72
CA ASN A 36 19.47 -13.74 -8.88
C ASN A 36 18.11 -13.01 -8.84
N ARG A 37 18.09 -11.75 -8.35
CA ARG A 37 16.88 -10.94 -8.34
C ARG A 37 16.59 -10.59 -9.78
N VAL A 38 15.69 -11.34 -10.41
CA VAL A 38 15.01 -10.91 -11.63
C VAL A 38 14.59 -9.47 -11.38
N ALA A 39 15.14 -8.53 -12.17
CA ALA A 39 14.86 -7.12 -12.02
C ALA A 39 13.33 -6.96 -11.94
N PRO A 40 12.79 -6.26 -10.91
CA PRO A 40 11.35 -6.13 -10.77
C PRO A 40 10.81 -5.47 -12.03
N ARG A 41 10.01 -6.22 -12.79
CA ARG A 41 9.37 -5.73 -14.01
C ARG A 41 8.52 -4.53 -13.61
N VAL A 42 8.78 -3.38 -14.22
CA VAL A 42 8.02 -2.15 -13.95
C VAL A 42 6.55 -2.45 -14.25
N ALA A 43 5.68 -2.18 -13.28
CA ALA A 43 4.25 -2.37 -13.51
C ALA A 43 3.79 -1.44 -14.65
N PRO A 44 2.90 -1.89 -15.55
CA PRO A 44 2.47 -1.10 -16.71
C PRO A 44 1.94 0.28 -16.31
N SER A 45 1.28 0.38 -15.15
CA SER A 45 0.77 1.66 -14.60
C SER A 45 1.86 2.67 -14.21
N ARG A 46 3.13 2.25 -14.13
CA ARG A 46 4.31 3.07 -13.78
C ARG A 46 5.26 3.26 -14.96
N GLU A 47 5.03 2.62 -16.10
CA GLU A 47 5.86 2.82 -17.29
C GLU A 47 5.77 4.28 -17.75
N GLY A 48 6.93 4.91 -17.97
CA GLY A 48 7.02 6.32 -18.36
C GLY A 48 6.63 7.32 -17.27
N ARG A 49 6.45 6.90 -16.01
CA ARG A 49 6.05 7.78 -14.90
C ARG A 49 7.12 7.82 -13.80
N VAL A 50 7.27 8.98 -13.16
CA VAL A 50 8.19 9.20 -12.04
C VAL A 50 7.40 9.38 -10.74
N LEU A 51 7.93 8.90 -9.62
CA LEU A 51 7.33 9.15 -8.31
C LEU A 51 7.62 10.58 -7.87
N VAL A 52 6.57 11.36 -7.68
CA VAL A 52 6.62 12.69 -7.05
C VAL A 52 5.92 12.57 -5.69
N GLY A 53 6.66 12.74 -4.59
CA GLY A 53 6.13 12.56 -3.23
C GLY A 53 6.98 13.22 -2.16
N GLY A 54 6.39 13.40 -0.97
CA GLY A 54 7.04 13.99 0.21
C GLY A 54 6.41 13.46 1.51
N HIS A 55 7.06 13.74 2.64
CA HIS A 55 6.54 13.40 3.95
C HIS A 55 5.59 14.48 4.46
N PHE A 56 4.42 14.05 4.92
CA PHE A 56 3.39 14.92 5.48
C PHE A 56 2.92 14.35 6.82
N ALA A 57 2.26 15.19 7.61
CA ALA A 57 1.64 14.78 8.85
C ALA A 57 0.48 13.79 8.57
N PRO A 58 0.21 12.82 9.45
CA PRO A 58 -0.83 11.81 9.26
C PRO A 58 -2.25 12.40 9.11
N GLU A 59 -2.47 13.60 9.65
CA GLU A 59 -3.71 14.36 9.53
C GLU A 59 -3.98 14.74 8.07
N VAL A 60 -2.94 15.08 7.30
CA VAL A 60 -3.05 15.41 5.87
C VAL A 60 -3.53 14.20 5.08
N GLN A 61 -2.98 13.02 5.37
CA GLN A 61 -3.40 11.78 4.73
C GLN A 61 -4.88 11.48 5.02
N THR A 62 -5.31 11.69 6.26
CA THR A 62 -6.70 11.48 6.68
C THR A 62 -7.65 12.45 5.96
N ALA A 63 -7.30 13.73 5.92
CA ALA A 63 -8.08 14.75 5.22
C ALA A 63 -8.24 14.43 3.72
N LEU A 64 -7.16 14.05 3.04
CA LEU A 64 -7.19 13.67 1.62
C LEU A 64 -8.09 12.46 1.37
N LYS A 65 -8.06 11.45 2.24
CA LYS A 65 -8.94 10.27 2.14
C LYS A 65 -10.41 10.64 2.29
N ILE A 66 -10.73 11.49 3.25
CA ILE A 66 -12.10 11.96 3.46
C ILE A 66 -12.58 12.75 2.24
N LEU A 67 -11.75 13.65 1.69
CA LEU A 67 -12.10 14.44 0.52
C LEU A 67 -12.34 13.55 -0.72
N ALA A 68 -11.44 12.61 -0.98
CA ALA A 68 -11.58 11.66 -2.08
C ALA A 68 -12.88 10.84 -1.97
N ALA A 69 -13.23 10.40 -0.76
CA ALA A 69 -14.48 9.69 -0.51
C ALA A 69 -15.72 10.57 -0.74
N LYS A 70 -15.68 11.83 -0.29
CA LYS A 70 -16.79 12.78 -0.48
C LYS A 70 -17.05 13.09 -1.95
N GLU A 71 -15.98 13.24 -2.75
CA GLU A 71 -16.06 13.65 -4.15
C GLU A 71 -16.10 12.46 -5.13
N ARG A 72 -16.11 11.22 -4.62
CA ARG A 72 -15.99 9.99 -5.43
C ARG A 72 -14.79 10.03 -6.38
N SER A 73 -13.69 10.59 -5.88
CA SER A 73 -12.44 10.77 -6.61
C SER A 73 -11.33 9.90 -6.01
N SER A 74 -10.11 10.03 -6.51
CA SER A 74 -8.93 9.36 -5.97
C SER A 74 -7.96 10.36 -5.36
N ILE A 75 -7.15 9.91 -4.39
CA ILE A 75 -6.08 10.74 -3.82
C ILE A 75 -5.11 11.21 -4.92
N GLN A 76 -4.84 10.38 -5.93
CA GLN A 76 -3.99 10.76 -7.06
C GLN A 76 -4.61 11.92 -7.84
N ALA A 77 -5.92 11.89 -8.09
CA ALA A 77 -6.62 12.96 -8.80
C ALA A 77 -6.59 14.29 -8.03
N LEU A 78 -6.79 14.25 -6.72
CA LEU A 78 -6.66 15.45 -5.86
C LEU A 78 -5.23 16.00 -5.85
N LEU A 79 -4.22 15.13 -5.85
CA LEU A 79 -2.82 15.56 -5.95
C LEU A 79 -2.52 16.16 -7.32
N ALA A 80 -3.01 15.55 -8.40
CA ALA A 80 -2.88 16.08 -9.75
C ALA A 80 -3.50 17.48 -9.87
N GLU A 81 -4.70 17.67 -9.32
CA GLU A 81 -5.36 18.98 -9.25
C GLU A 81 -4.52 19.98 -8.46
N GLY A 82 -4.04 19.62 -7.26
CA GLY A 82 -3.19 20.48 -6.45
C GLY A 82 -1.90 20.89 -7.16
N ILE A 83 -1.26 19.97 -7.89
CA ILE A 83 -0.06 20.25 -8.69
C ILE A 83 -0.40 21.23 -9.84
N ASN A 84 -1.50 20.98 -10.56
CA ASN A 84 -1.95 21.88 -11.62
C ASN A 84 -2.33 23.27 -11.09
N ALA A 85 -2.89 23.37 -9.88
CA ALA A 85 -3.16 24.65 -9.23
C ALA A 85 -1.85 25.42 -8.95
N VAL A 86 -0.76 24.74 -8.58
CA VAL A 86 0.56 25.37 -8.43
C VAL A 86 1.10 25.87 -9.77
N PHE A 87 0.98 25.08 -10.84
CA PHE A 87 1.39 25.51 -12.19
C PHE A 87 0.57 26.69 -12.69
N ALA A 88 -0.75 26.64 -12.54
CA ALA A 88 -1.64 27.73 -12.93
C ALA A 88 -1.27 29.05 -12.24
N ARG A 89 -0.96 29.01 -10.94
CA ARG A 89 -0.51 30.18 -10.16
C ARG A 89 0.84 30.75 -10.62
N ARG A 90 1.65 29.96 -11.33
CA ARG A 90 2.95 30.35 -11.87
C ARG A 90 2.90 30.62 -13.38
N HIS A 91 1.72 30.58 -13.99
CA HIS A 91 1.53 30.67 -15.44
C HIS A 91 2.24 29.56 -16.24
N GLU A 92 2.44 28.41 -15.60
CA GLU A 92 3.02 27.22 -16.21
C GLU A 92 1.93 26.30 -16.78
N PRO A 93 2.25 25.46 -17.79
CA PRO A 93 1.30 24.52 -18.34
C PRO A 93 0.88 23.47 -17.30
N GLN A 94 -0.42 23.16 -17.27
CA GLN A 94 -1.02 22.19 -16.34
C GLN A 94 -0.81 20.76 -16.86
N ILE A 95 0.36 20.19 -16.58
CA ILE A 95 0.80 18.90 -17.14
C ILE A 95 0.55 17.69 -16.23
N ALA A 96 -0.04 17.86 -15.04
CA ALA A 96 -0.30 16.77 -14.11
C ALA A 96 -1.55 15.96 -14.50
N ALA A 97 -1.65 15.53 -15.76
CA ALA A 97 -2.75 14.71 -16.23
C ALA A 97 -2.58 13.25 -15.80
N LEU A 98 -3.61 12.67 -15.17
CA LEU A 98 -3.67 11.24 -14.93
C LEU A 98 -4.31 10.58 -16.14
N SER A 99 -3.53 9.85 -16.94
CA SER A 99 -4.10 9.02 -18.00
C SER A 99 -4.94 7.91 -17.35
N ALA A 100 -6.25 8.05 -17.43
CA ALA A 100 -7.23 7.06 -17.03
C ALA A 100 -7.16 5.85 -17.98
N VAL A 101 -6.23 4.93 -17.71
CA VAL A 101 -6.42 3.54 -18.11
C VAL A 101 -7.26 2.90 -17.02
N ASN A 102 -8.56 3.14 -17.09
CA ASN A 102 -9.54 2.29 -16.45
C ASN A 102 -9.69 1.07 -17.36
N GLY A 103 -9.42 -0.12 -16.82
CA GLY A 103 -9.54 -1.38 -17.56
C GLY A 103 -11.01 -1.71 -17.82
N GLU A 104 -11.51 -1.31 -18.99
CA GLU A 104 -12.59 -2.02 -19.65
C GLU A 104 -11.99 -3.13 -20.52
N ALA A 105 -12.16 -4.37 -20.08
CA ALA A 105 -12.18 -5.59 -20.89
C ALA A 105 -12.98 -6.66 -20.13
#